data_AF-A0A945D946-F1
#
_entry.id   AF-A0A945D946-F1
#
_cell.length_a   1.000
_cell.length_b   1.000
_cell.length_c   1.000
_cell.angle_alpha   90.00
_cell.angle_beta   90.00
_cell.angle_gamma   90.00
#
_symmetry.space_group_name_H-M   'P 1'
#
loop_
_entity.id
_entity.type
_entity.pdbx_description
1 polymer ?
#
loop_
_entity_poly.entity_id
_entity_poly.type
_entity_poly.pdbx_seq_one_letter_code
_entity_poly.pdbx_strand_id
1 'polypeptide(L)'
;MSSGRGGKRIGAGRPVGARNHYNAAVAELLQKRVNELGHEDYDPVIAMAEIALNDEYPIELRFKAHAEVAQYVRTKCRQPATQETVAVQLSPDARRRRIRELTDAVGL
;
A
#
# COMPACT_ATOMS: atom_id res chain seq x y z
N MET A 1 11.35 -24.84 14.74
CA MET A 1 11.37 -23.54 15.45
C MET A 1 12.18 -22.53 14.63
N SER A 2 11.55 -21.74 13.76
CA SER A 2 12.25 -20.76 12.90
C SER A 2 12.08 -19.34 13.45
N SER A 3 13.13 -18.84 14.08
CA SER A 3 13.27 -17.48 14.62
C SER A 3 13.59 -16.49 13.50
N GLY A 4 12.56 -15.97 12.82
CA GLY A 4 12.68 -14.84 11.90
C GLY A 4 12.93 -13.52 12.62
N ARG A 5 14.13 -13.32 13.18
CA ARG A 5 14.57 -12.05 13.77
C ARG A 5 14.82 -11.03 12.64
N GLY A 6 13.80 -10.23 12.32
CA GLY A 6 13.99 -8.95 11.66
C GLY A 6 14.77 -8.02 12.60
N GLY A 7 16.09 -8.10 12.55
CA GLY A 7 16.98 -7.32 13.41
C GLY A 7 16.82 -5.83 13.14
N LYS A 8 16.33 -5.10 14.14
CA LYS A 8 16.55 -3.65 14.26
C LYS A 8 18.07 -3.44 14.29
N ARG A 9 18.70 -3.21 13.13
CA ARG A 9 20.10 -2.78 13.12
C ARG A 9 20.14 -1.35 13.64
N ILE A 10 21.09 -1.04 14.51
CA ILE A 10 21.39 0.34 14.90
C ILE A 10 21.75 1.09 13.60
N GLY A 11 20.94 2.07 13.21
CA GLY A 11 21.07 2.80 11.94
C GLY A 11 20.21 2.30 10.77
N ALA A 12 19.51 1.16 10.88
CA ALA A 12 18.52 0.73 9.88
C ALA A 12 17.14 1.29 10.25
N GLY A 13 16.97 2.58 10.00
CA GLY A 13 15.73 3.31 10.17
C GLY A 13 15.90 4.74 9.68
N ARG A 14 14.82 5.32 9.14
CA ARG A 14 14.78 6.76 8.84
C ARG A 14 15.04 7.52 10.15
N PRO A 15 15.94 8.52 10.18
CA PRO A 15 16.26 9.22 11.42
C PRO A 15 14.98 9.79 12.04
N VAL A 16 14.84 9.61 13.34
CA VAL A 16 13.67 10.10 14.10
C VAL A 16 13.61 11.61 13.90
N GLY A 17 12.56 12.09 13.23
CA GLY A 17 12.37 13.51 12.90
C GLY A 17 12.75 13.93 11.48
N ALA A 18 13.20 13.03 10.59
CA ALA A 18 13.36 13.39 9.18
C ALA A 18 11.99 13.74 8.58
N ARG A 19 11.80 15.01 8.24
CA ARG A 19 10.60 15.47 7.52
C ARG A 19 10.48 14.71 6.20
N ASN A 20 9.32 14.16 5.91
CA ASN A 20 9.05 13.58 4.61
C ASN A 20 9.03 14.75 3.61
N HIS A 21 10.13 14.95 2.86
CA HIS A 21 10.21 16.06 1.88
C HIS A 21 9.04 16.00 0.88
N TYR A 22 8.51 14.80 0.64
CA TYR A 22 7.36 14.55 -0.21
C TYR A 22 6.02 15.12 0.33
N ASN A 23 5.95 15.50 1.61
CA ASN A 23 4.75 16.11 2.21
C ASN A 23 4.79 17.64 2.23
N ALA A 24 5.91 18.29 1.87
CA ALA A 24 6.01 19.75 1.97
C ALA A 24 5.11 20.47 0.96
N ALA A 25 5.08 20.01 -0.29
CA ALA A 25 4.22 20.58 -1.33
C ALA A 25 2.73 20.38 -1.06
N VAL A 26 2.36 19.20 -0.54
CA VAL A 26 0.98 18.90 -0.13
C VAL A 26 0.59 19.76 1.08
N ALA A 27 1.48 19.90 2.05
CA ALA A 27 1.24 20.76 3.22
C ALA A 27 1.11 22.23 2.83
N GLU A 28 1.91 22.73 1.88
CA GLU A 28 1.81 24.12 1.41
C GLU A 28 0.49 24.38 0.66
N LEU A 29 0.04 23.44 -0.17
CA LEU A 29 -1.26 23.54 -0.85
C LEU A 29 -2.42 23.50 0.13
N LEU A 30 -2.37 22.61 1.13
CA LEU A 30 -3.37 22.56 2.21
C LEU A 30 -3.40 23.87 3.00
N GLN A 31 -2.23 24.41 3.36
CA GLN A 31 -2.14 25.68 4.08
C GLN A 31 -2.66 26.86 3.26
N LYS A 32 -2.37 26.91 1.96
CA LYS A 32 -2.93 27.93 1.05
C LYS A 32 -4.45 27.84 1.00
N ARG A 33 -5.02 26.64 0.92
CA ARG A 33 -6.49 26.48 0.91
C ARG A 33 -7.16 26.84 2.23
N VAL A 34 -6.56 26.49 3.36
CA VAL A 34 -7.03 26.93 4.69
C VAL A 34 -7.08 28.46 4.77
N ASN A 35 -6.02 29.13 4.30
CA ASN A 35 -5.94 30.59 4.30
C ASN A 35 -6.96 31.25 3.35
N GLU A 36 -7.20 30.67 2.16
CA GLU A 36 -8.14 31.20 1.17
C GLU A 36 -9.61 31.03 1.59
N LEU A 37 -9.93 29.96 2.33
CA LEU A 37 -11.30 29.66 2.75
C LEU A 37 -11.68 30.33 4.09
N GLY A 38 -10.73 30.97 4.79
CA GLY A 38 -11.00 31.71 6.02
C GLY A 38 -11.52 30.85 7.18
N HIS A 39 -11.42 29.52 7.06
CA HIS A 39 -11.81 28.58 8.09
C HIS A 39 -10.55 28.17 8.87
N GLU A 40 -10.37 28.73 10.07
CA GLU A 40 -9.35 28.24 11.02
C GLU A 40 -9.52 26.73 11.30
N ASP A 41 -10.71 26.18 11.01
CA ASP A 41 -11.09 24.77 11.17
C ASP A 41 -11.29 24.02 9.84
N TYR A 42 -10.56 24.37 8.76
CA TYR A 42 -10.71 23.63 7.51
C TYR A 42 -10.19 22.19 7.65
N ASP A 43 -11.10 21.22 7.61
CA ASP A 43 -10.77 19.81 7.82
C ASP A 43 -9.83 19.32 6.70
N PRO A 44 -8.62 18.86 7.03
CA PRO A 44 -7.67 18.37 6.03
C PRO A 44 -8.19 17.16 5.25
N VAL A 45 -9.11 16.36 5.82
CA VAL A 45 -9.75 15.25 5.12
C VAL A 45 -10.70 15.76 4.03
N ILE A 46 -11.44 16.84 4.31
CA ILE A 46 -12.30 17.50 3.30
C ILE A 46 -11.44 18.08 2.20
N ALA A 47 -10.36 18.79 2.54
CA ALA A 47 -9.42 19.33 1.55
C ALA A 47 -8.83 18.25 0.64
N MET A 48 -8.45 17.09 1.20
CA MET A 48 -7.97 15.96 0.40
C MET A 48 -9.06 15.38 -0.50
N ALA A 49 -10.32 15.31 -0.04
CA ALA A 49 -11.43 14.83 -0.86
C ALA A 49 -11.70 15.77 -2.05
N GLU A 50 -11.62 17.07 -1.85
CA GLU A 50 -11.75 18.06 -2.93
C GLU A 50 -10.64 17.95 -3.97
N ILE A 51 -9.39 17.81 -3.51
CA ILE A 51 -8.24 17.61 -4.40
C ILE A 51 -8.39 16.31 -5.21
N ALA A 52 -8.92 15.24 -4.60
CA ALA A 52 -9.10 13.97 -5.28
C ALA A 52 -10.13 14.06 -6.43
N LEU A 53 -11.23 14.78 -6.19
CA LEU A 53 -12.35 14.91 -7.13
C LEU A 53 -12.13 15.96 -8.23
N ASN A 54 -11.25 16.96 -8.02
CA ASN A 54 -11.03 18.02 -9.00
C ASN A 54 -10.08 17.56 -10.13
N ASP A 55 -10.58 17.62 -11.38
CA ASP A 55 -9.87 17.23 -12.60
C ASP A 55 -8.77 18.22 -13.03
N GLU A 56 -8.75 19.45 -12.50
CA GLU A 56 -7.74 20.46 -12.79
C GLU A 56 -6.36 20.11 -12.20
N TYR A 57 -6.33 19.27 -11.16
CA TYR A 57 -5.08 18.86 -10.53
C TYR A 57 -4.39 17.72 -11.30
N PRO A 58 -3.04 17.65 -11.25
CA PRO A 58 -2.29 16.55 -11.83
C PRO A 58 -2.77 15.18 -11.30
N ILE A 59 -2.91 14.22 -12.21
CA ILE A 59 -3.45 12.89 -11.91
C ILE A 59 -2.70 12.18 -10.76
N GLU A 60 -1.39 12.38 -10.65
CA GLU A 60 -0.57 11.81 -9.57
C GLU A 60 -0.97 12.34 -8.19
N LEU A 61 -1.35 13.62 -8.10
CA LEU A 61 -1.77 14.23 -6.85
C LEU A 61 -3.16 13.71 -6.45
N ARG A 62 -4.05 13.60 -7.44
CA ARG A 62 -5.41 13.05 -7.25
C ARG A 62 -5.39 11.61 -6.77
N PHE A 63 -4.55 10.76 -7.35
CA PHE A 63 -4.40 9.37 -6.91
C PHE A 63 -3.93 9.26 -5.46
N LYS A 64 -2.97 10.11 -5.05
CA LYS A 64 -2.50 10.14 -3.66
C LYS A 64 -3.59 10.59 -2.70
N ALA A 65 -4.32 11.66 -3.06
CA ALA A 65 -5.45 12.13 -2.27
C ALA A 65 -6.54 11.06 -2.13
N HIS A 66 -6.90 10.37 -3.22
CA HIS A 66 -7.82 9.23 -3.18
C HIS A 66 -7.34 8.10 -2.25
N ALA A 67 -6.05 7.76 -2.29
CA ALA A 67 -5.48 6.70 -1.45
C ALA A 67 -5.51 7.04 0.05
N GLU A 68 -5.36 8.32 0.42
CA GLU A 68 -5.46 8.78 1.80
C GLU A 68 -6.92 8.89 2.27
N VAL A 69 -7.82 9.44 1.45
CA VAL A 69 -9.25 9.57 1.78
C VAL A 69 -9.93 8.20 1.92
N ALA A 70 -9.56 7.22 1.09
CA ALA A 70 -10.12 5.87 1.13
C ALA A 70 -9.95 5.18 2.49
N GLN A 71 -8.95 5.57 3.28
CA GLN A 71 -8.68 4.99 4.61
C GLN A 71 -9.77 5.34 5.63
N TYR A 72 -10.44 6.47 5.45
CA TYR A 72 -11.54 6.93 6.30
C TYR A 72 -12.89 6.33 5.88
N VAL A 73 -13.04 5.91 4.62
CA VAL A 73 -14.24 5.23 4.11
C VAL A 73 -14.21 3.74 4.43
N ARG A 74 -13.04 3.10 4.28
CA ARG A 74 -12.82 1.70 4.63
C ARG A 74 -11.50 1.59 5.36
N THR A 75 -11.57 1.19 6.64
CA THR A 75 -10.38 0.90 7.42
C THR A 75 -9.54 -0.16 6.70
N LYS A 76 -8.21 0.01 6.71
CA LYS A 76 -7.29 -0.93 6.06
C LYS A 76 -7.49 -2.31 6.68
N CYS A 77 -8.11 -3.23 5.92
CA CYS A 77 -8.15 -4.64 6.27
C CYS A 77 -6.72 -5.17 6.19
N ARG A 78 -6.00 -5.15 7.31
CA ARG A 78 -4.76 -5.89 7.46
C ARG A 78 -5.15 -7.36 7.42
N GLN A 79 -5.05 -7.99 6.24
CA GLN A 79 -5.15 -9.42 6.18
C GLN A 79 -4.07 -9.98 7.13
N PRO A 80 -4.45 -10.77 8.15
CA PRO A 80 -3.44 -11.51 8.88
C PRO A 80 -2.72 -12.34 7.84
N ALA A 81 -1.38 -12.26 7.83
CA ALA A 81 -0.57 -13.05 6.92
C ALA A 81 -0.95 -14.52 7.12
N THR A 82 -1.82 -15.04 6.25
CA THR A 82 -2.15 -16.45 6.20
C THR A 82 -0.95 -17.08 5.52
N GLN A 83 0.10 -17.28 6.32
CA GLN A 83 1.23 -18.09 5.93
C GLN A 83 0.73 -19.52 5.86
N GLU A 84 0.24 -19.91 4.70
CA GLU A 84 0.15 -21.31 4.29
C GLU A 84 0.00 -21.35 2.76
N THR A 85 0.96 -20.75 2.06
CA THR A 85 1.39 -21.40 0.81
C THR A 85 2.01 -22.72 1.21
N VAL A 86 1.17 -23.75 1.36
CA VAL A 86 1.60 -25.13 1.40
C VAL A 86 2.26 -25.35 0.05
N ALA A 87 3.58 -25.14 -0.01
CA ALA A 87 4.37 -25.64 -1.10
C ALA A 87 4.16 -27.15 -1.08
N VAL A 88 3.25 -27.64 -1.92
CA VAL A 88 3.06 -29.08 -2.12
C VAL A 88 4.36 -29.56 -2.75
N GLN A 89 5.33 -29.93 -1.91
CA GLN A 89 6.49 -30.69 -2.30
C GLN A 89 5.96 -32.07 -2.70
N LEU A 90 5.45 -32.17 -3.93
CA LEU A 90 5.17 -33.45 -4.55
C LEU A 90 6.50 -34.21 -4.52
N SER A 91 6.47 -35.41 -3.94
CA SER A 91 7.59 -36.34 -4.03
C SER A 91 7.98 -36.50 -5.51
N PRO A 92 9.26 -36.78 -5.82
CA PRO A 92 9.70 -36.96 -7.20
C PRO A 92 8.81 -37.94 -7.98
N ASP A 93 8.28 -38.98 -7.31
CA ASP A 93 7.37 -39.95 -7.91
C ASP A 93 5.97 -39.40 -8.18
N ALA A 94 5.40 -38.61 -7.26
CA ALA A 94 4.11 -37.96 -7.48
C ALA A 94 4.18 -36.92 -8.61
N ARG A 95 5.32 -36.24 -8.75
CA ARG A 95 5.59 -35.32 -9.86
C ARG A 95 5.66 -36.08 -11.20
N ARG A 96 6.34 -37.23 -11.24
CA ARG A 96 6.43 -38.08 -12.44
C ARG A 96 5.07 -38.62 -12.89
N ARG A 97 4.23 -39.09 -11.96
CA ARG A 97 2.85 -39.54 -12.27
C ARG A 97 2.03 -38.42 -12.89
N ARG A 98 2.06 -37.24 -12.27
CA ARG A 98 1.33 -36.07 -12.76
C ARG A 98 1.81 -35.58 -14.13
N ILE A 99 3.11 -35.64 -14.40
CA ILE A 99 3.64 -35.33 -15.74
C ILE A 99 3.08 -36.30 -16.77
N ARG A 100 3.07 -37.61 -16.47
CA ARG A 100 2.56 -38.66 -17.37
C ARG A 100 1.08 -38.48 -17.69
N GLU A 101 0.25 -38.26 -16.66
CA GLU A 101 -1.17 -37.98 -16.81
C GLU A 101 -1.42 -36.74 -17.70
N LEU A 102 -0.61 -35.69 -17.54
CA LEU A 102 -0.71 -34.50 -18.38
C LEU A 102 -0.23 -34.72 -19.81
N THR A 103 0.72 -35.64 -20.03
CA THR A 103 1.18 -35.97 -21.40
C THR A 103 0.12 -36.78 -22.13
N ASP A 104 -0.46 -37.77 -21.45
CA ASP A 104 -1.55 -38.59 -21.99
C ASP A 104 -2.81 -37.75 -22.29
N ALA A 105 -3.12 -36.75 -21.45
CA ALA A 105 -4.27 -35.85 -21.66
C ALA A 105 -4.09 -34.88 -22.83
N VAL A 106 -2.85 -34.56 -23.21
CA VAL A 106 -2.52 -33.67 -24.35
C VAL A 106 -2.33 -34.46 -25.65
N GLY A 107 -2.30 -35.79 -25.59
CA GLY A 107 -2.20 -36.67 -26.77
C GLY A 107 -0.86 -36.58 -27.48
N LEU A 108 0.23 -36.33 -26.74
CA LEU A 108 1.62 -36.32 -27.22
C LEU A 108 2.33 -37.64 -26.93
#